data_AF-A0AAV4DV35-F1
#
_entry.id   AF-A0AAV4DV35-F1
#
_cell.length_a   1.000
_cell.length_b   1.000
_cell.length_c   1.000
_cell.angle_alpha   90.00
_cell.angle_beta   90.00
_cell.angle_gamma   90.00
#
_symmetry.space_group_name_H-M   'P 1'
#
loop_
_entity.id
_entity.type
_entity.pdbx_description
1 polymer ?
#
loop_
_entity_poly.entity_id
_entity_poly.type
_entity_poly.pdbx_seq_one_letter_code
_entity_poly.pdbx_strand_id
1 'polypeptide(L)'
;MDFHAMIEFPPEHTQMISQDEDFQPDQSVLLLDYLIEDNVQLTMSQMKWLRDRLKVLDTGAEVQHSWCELVIQRRDLRWLKDVETFLKQHQAMGVYLYGELMISENRRLQALARSVFNTVRPSMAEAQRLAVEEMLFPT
;
A
#
# COMPACT_ATOMS: atom_id res chain seq x y z
N MET A 1 3.37 21.74 -10.82
CA MET A 1 2.07 21.05 -10.71
C MET A 1 1.67 21.16 -9.26
N ASP A 2 0.60 21.90 -8.99
CA ASP A 2 0.16 22.23 -7.65
C ASP A 2 -0.86 21.17 -7.21
N PHE A 3 -0.39 20.09 -6.56
CA PHE A 3 -1.21 18.94 -6.18
C PHE A 3 -2.21 19.27 -5.05
N HIS A 4 -2.05 20.42 -4.39
CA HIS A 4 -2.99 20.93 -3.40
C HIS A 4 -4.39 21.23 -4.00
N ALA A 5 -4.46 21.50 -5.31
CA ALA A 5 -5.73 21.71 -6.02
C ALA A 5 -6.51 20.40 -6.31
N MET A 6 -5.98 19.23 -5.98
CA MET A 6 -6.64 17.94 -6.20
C MET A 6 -7.43 17.44 -4.97
N ILE A 7 -7.28 18.11 -3.82
CA ILE A 7 -7.90 17.73 -2.53
C ILE A 7 -8.95 18.76 -2.06
N GLU A 8 -9.25 19.79 -2.85
CA GLU A 8 -10.45 20.61 -2.67
C GLU A 8 -11.41 20.37 -3.84
N PHE A 9 -12.55 19.73 -3.58
CA PHE A 9 -13.64 19.61 -4.54
C PHE A 9 -14.73 20.65 -4.24
N PRO A 10 -14.69 21.86 -4.83
CA PRO A 10 -15.87 22.68 -5.03
C PRO A 10 -16.62 22.23 -6.31
N PRO A 11 -17.96 22.19 -6.30
CA PRO A 11 -18.79 21.57 -7.35
C PRO A 11 -18.82 22.35 -8.68
N GLU A 12 -18.19 23.51 -8.78
CA GLU A 12 -18.21 24.36 -9.97
C GLU A 12 -17.01 24.22 -10.92
N HIS A 13 -16.00 23.42 -10.59
CA HIS A 13 -14.82 23.19 -11.46
C HIS A 13 -14.66 21.74 -11.94
N THR A 14 -15.75 20.99 -12.05
CA THR A 14 -15.80 19.61 -12.59
C THR A 14 -15.50 19.48 -14.10
N GLN A 15 -15.15 20.58 -14.78
CA GLN A 15 -14.87 20.59 -16.21
C GLN A 15 -13.39 20.89 -16.50
N MET A 16 -12.46 19.99 -16.12
CA MET A 16 -11.14 19.89 -16.80
C MET A 16 -10.27 18.69 -16.41
N ILE A 17 -10.85 17.60 -15.89
CA ILE A 17 -10.22 16.28 -15.90
C ILE A 17 -11.10 15.43 -16.81
N SER A 18 -10.55 14.93 -17.91
CA SER A 18 -11.21 13.97 -18.79
C SER A 18 -11.82 12.88 -17.91
N GLN A 19 -13.15 12.74 -17.93
CA GLN A 19 -13.88 11.84 -17.04
C GLN A 19 -13.65 10.34 -17.35
N ASP A 20 -12.76 10.01 -18.29
CA ASP A 20 -12.58 8.65 -18.83
C ASP A 20 -11.11 8.19 -18.98
N GLU A 21 -10.12 8.95 -18.51
CA GLU A 21 -8.73 8.46 -18.51
C GLU A 21 -8.39 7.78 -17.18
N ASP A 22 -8.10 6.48 -17.23
CA ASP A 22 -7.51 5.75 -16.11
C ASP A 22 -6.17 6.39 -15.73
N PHE A 23 -5.85 6.40 -14.42
CA PHE A 23 -4.53 6.83 -13.98
C PHE A 23 -3.48 5.90 -14.59
N GLN A 24 -2.43 6.49 -15.17
CA GLN A 24 -1.25 5.71 -15.52
C GLN A 24 -0.60 5.16 -14.24
N PRO A 25 0.12 4.02 -14.31
CA PRO A 25 0.78 3.43 -13.13
C PRO A 25 1.65 4.44 -12.38
N ASP A 26 2.50 5.19 -13.08
CA ASP A 26 3.39 6.18 -12.48
C ASP A 26 2.63 7.30 -11.77
N GLN A 27 1.50 7.75 -12.34
CA GLN A 27 0.65 8.77 -11.70
C GLN A 27 -0.04 8.23 -10.45
N SER A 28 -0.38 6.94 -10.45
CA SER A 28 -0.98 6.26 -9.30
C SER A 28 0.01 6.14 -8.14
N VAL A 29 1.25 5.74 -8.46
CA VAL A 29 2.36 5.67 -7.49
C VAL A 29 2.63 7.06 -6.91
N LEU A 30 2.82 8.07 -7.75
CA LEU A 30 3.08 9.45 -7.30
C LEU A 30 1.99 10.00 -6.38
N LEU A 31 0.72 9.71 -6.68
CA LEU A 31 -0.39 10.11 -5.83
C LEU A 31 -0.33 9.39 -4.47
N LEU A 32 -0.08 8.08 -4.46
CA LEU A 32 -0.01 7.29 -3.23
C LEU A 32 1.18 7.73 -2.36
N ASP A 33 2.34 7.94 -2.97
CA ASP A 33 3.56 8.40 -2.29
C ASP A 33 3.32 9.79 -1.68
N TYR A 34 2.70 10.71 -2.40
CA TYR A 34 2.30 12.01 -1.86
C TYR A 34 1.39 11.88 -0.62
N LEU A 35 0.37 11.02 -0.69
CA LEU A 35 -0.54 10.78 0.43
C LEU A 35 0.17 10.18 1.65
N ILE A 36 1.22 9.38 1.43
CA ILE A 36 2.06 8.78 2.46
C ILE A 36 2.97 9.84 3.09
N GLU A 37 3.75 10.55 2.28
CA GLU A 37 4.75 11.54 2.69
C GLU A 37 4.13 12.70 3.49
N ASP A 38 3.04 13.27 3.00
CA ASP A 38 2.35 14.40 3.65
C ASP A 38 1.43 13.95 4.81
N ASN A 39 1.41 12.65 5.13
CA ASN A 39 0.59 12.06 6.18
C ASN A 39 -0.91 12.42 6.05
N VAL A 40 -1.41 12.52 4.81
CA VAL A 40 -2.76 12.99 4.49
C VAL A 40 -3.81 12.09 5.15
N GLN A 41 -4.73 12.71 5.91
CA GLN A 41 -5.80 12.00 6.58
C GLN A 41 -6.92 11.68 5.60
N LEU A 42 -7.15 10.39 5.37
CA LEU A 42 -8.20 9.90 4.48
C LEU A 42 -9.30 9.22 5.27
N THR A 43 -10.54 9.59 4.97
CA THR A 43 -11.72 8.89 5.48
C THR A 43 -11.84 7.51 4.84
N MET A 44 -12.68 6.65 5.43
CA MET A 44 -12.97 5.32 4.89
C MET A 44 -13.51 5.38 3.45
N SER A 45 -14.40 6.32 3.17
CA SER A 45 -14.96 6.52 1.83
C SER A 45 -13.89 6.94 0.82
N GLN A 46 -12.95 7.81 1.23
CA GLN A 46 -11.83 8.22 0.38
C GLN A 46 -10.84 7.08 0.12
N MET A 47 -10.50 6.28 1.14
CA MET A 47 -9.67 5.09 0.97
C MET A 47 -10.29 4.09 -0.01
N LYS A 48 -11.59 3.81 0.14
CA LYS A 48 -12.32 2.93 -0.78
C LYS A 48 -12.33 3.51 -2.20
N TRP A 49 -12.66 4.79 -2.34
CA TRP A 49 -12.69 5.45 -3.64
C TRP A 49 -11.32 5.40 -4.32
N LEU A 50 -10.24 5.65 -3.58
CA LEU A 50 -8.87 5.60 -4.08
C LEU A 50 -8.52 4.19 -4.59
N ARG A 51 -8.78 3.16 -3.77
CA ARG A 51 -8.56 1.76 -4.15
C ARG A 51 -9.29 1.38 -5.43
N ASP A 52 -10.56 1.77 -5.55
CA ASP A 52 -11.40 1.47 -6.69
C ASP A 52 -10.97 2.28 -7.94
N ARG A 53 -10.60 3.56 -7.77
CA ARG A 53 -10.18 4.46 -8.85
C ARG A 53 -8.83 4.08 -9.44
N LEU A 54 -7.90 3.65 -8.59
CA LEU A 54 -6.57 3.19 -8.99
C LEU A 54 -6.56 1.71 -9.40
N LYS A 55 -7.70 1.01 -9.31
CA LYS A 55 -7.85 -0.42 -9.65
C LYS A 55 -6.71 -1.26 -9.07
N VAL A 56 -6.39 -1.04 -7.78
CA VAL A 56 -5.13 -1.52 -7.17
C VAL A 56 -4.87 -3.00 -7.43
N LEU A 57 -5.90 -3.86 -7.35
CA LEU A 57 -5.72 -5.30 -7.56
C LEU A 57 -5.41 -5.70 -9.01
N ASP A 58 -5.72 -4.84 -9.98
CA ASP A 58 -5.55 -5.09 -11.41
C ASP A 58 -4.36 -4.31 -12.01
N THR A 59 -3.64 -3.55 -11.19
CA THR A 59 -2.48 -2.75 -11.61
C THR A 59 -1.14 -3.43 -11.30
N GLY A 60 -0.05 -2.80 -11.75
CA GLY A 60 1.31 -3.30 -11.56
C GLY A 60 1.74 -3.32 -10.09
N ALA A 61 2.79 -4.10 -9.82
CA ALA A 61 3.29 -4.34 -8.46
C ALA A 61 3.71 -3.07 -7.72
N GLU A 62 4.12 -2.01 -8.42
CA GLU A 62 4.50 -0.72 -7.81
C GLU A 62 3.29 0.01 -7.22
N VAL A 63 2.17 0.08 -7.95
CA VAL A 63 0.92 0.67 -7.44
C VAL A 63 0.40 -0.12 -6.25
N GLN A 64 0.44 -1.45 -6.34
CA GLN A 64 0.05 -2.34 -5.24
C GLN A 64 0.94 -2.15 -4.01
N HIS A 65 2.25 -1.98 -4.23
CA HIS A 65 3.20 -1.72 -3.16
C HIS A 65 2.88 -0.42 -2.42
N SER A 66 2.80 0.71 -3.13
CA SER A 66 2.48 2.01 -2.52
C SER A 66 1.10 2.00 -1.85
N TRP A 67 0.12 1.27 -2.40
CA TRP A 67 -1.16 1.08 -1.71
C TRP A 67 -1.01 0.34 -0.37
N CYS A 68 -0.26 -0.75 -0.36
CA CYS A 68 -0.03 -1.53 0.85
C CYS A 68 0.72 -0.70 1.91
N GLU A 69 1.70 0.09 1.50
CA GLU A 69 2.42 1.02 2.38
C GLU A 69 1.46 2.03 3.02
N LEU A 70 0.60 2.69 2.22
CA LEU A 70 -0.43 3.60 2.73
C LEU A 70 -1.36 2.91 3.74
N VAL A 71 -1.82 1.69 3.44
CA VAL A 71 -2.67 0.90 4.34
C VAL A 71 -1.97 0.61 5.67
N ILE A 72 -0.69 0.23 5.64
CA ILE A 72 0.10 -0.07 6.84
C ILE A 72 0.35 1.20 7.66
N GLN A 73 0.76 2.28 7.02
CA GLN A 73 1.05 3.58 7.64
C GLN A 73 -0.20 4.14 8.34
N ARG A 74 -1.37 4.01 7.71
CA ARG A 74 -2.68 4.43 8.28
C ARG A 74 -3.25 3.42 9.29
N ARG A 75 -2.60 2.26 9.45
CA ARG A 75 -3.05 1.14 10.27
C ARG A 75 -4.47 0.68 9.91
N ASP A 76 -4.83 0.77 8.63
CA ASP A 76 -6.18 0.50 8.15
C ASP A 76 -6.43 -1.01 8.01
N LEU A 77 -6.94 -1.62 9.08
CA LEU A 77 -7.12 -3.06 9.16
C LEU A 77 -8.15 -3.63 8.15
N ARG A 78 -8.98 -2.77 7.54
CA ARG A 78 -10.02 -3.19 6.59
C ARG A 78 -9.42 -3.73 5.29
N TRP A 79 -8.24 -3.23 4.92
CA TRP A 79 -7.56 -3.55 3.66
C TRP A 79 -6.38 -4.52 3.85
N LEU A 80 -6.29 -5.19 5.00
CA LEU A 80 -5.20 -6.16 5.25
C LEU A 80 -5.16 -7.31 4.27
N LYS A 81 -6.30 -7.63 3.63
CA LYS A 81 -6.32 -8.68 2.63
C LYS A 81 -5.51 -8.31 1.39
N ASP A 82 -5.47 -7.03 1.04
CA ASP A 82 -4.66 -6.54 -0.07
C ASP A 82 -3.16 -6.70 0.27
N VAL A 83 -2.76 -6.30 1.49
CA VAL A 83 -1.38 -6.49 2.01
C VAL A 83 -0.99 -7.97 2.03
N GLU A 84 -1.87 -8.84 2.54
CA GLU A 84 -1.64 -10.29 2.57
C GLU A 84 -1.42 -10.86 1.17
N THR A 85 -2.21 -10.40 0.21
CA THR A 85 -2.17 -10.86 -1.18
C THR A 85 -0.87 -10.42 -1.85
N PHE A 86 -0.51 -9.14 -1.68
CA PHE A 86 0.71 -8.58 -2.22
C PHE A 86 1.95 -9.30 -1.68
N LEU A 87 2.07 -9.50 -0.36
CA LEU A 87 3.21 -10.18 0.25
C LEU A 87 3.38 -11.63 -0.21
N LYS A 88 2.29 -12.29 -0.61
CA LYS A 88 2.33 -13.64 -1.18
C LYS A 88 2.80 -13.66 -2.64
N GLN A 89 2.38 -12.67 -3.43
CA GLN A 89 2.62 -12.60 -4.86
C GLN A 89 3.96 -11.94 -5.21
N HIS A 90 4.35 -10.89 -4.49
CA HIS A 90 5.48 -10.02 -4.80
C HIS A 90 6.56 -10.08 -3.71
N GLN A 91 7.05 -11.28 -3.42
CA GLN A 91 7.95 -11.56 -2.28
C GLN A 91 9.22 -10.71 -2.26
N ALA A 92 9.77 -10.34 -3.42
CA ALA A 92 10.95 -9.48 -3.51
C ALA A 92 10.66 -8.03 -3.07
N MET A 93 9.59 -7.43 -3.59
CA MET A 93 9.16 -6.07 -3.22
C MET A 93 8.58 -6.03 -1.80
N GLY A 94 7.94 -7.12 -1.37
CA GLY A 94 7.33 -7.25 -0.05
C GLY A 94 8.30 -7.23 1.13
N VAL A 95 9.60 -7.39 0.92
CA VAL A 95 10.62 -7.33 2.00
C VAL A 95 10.54 -6.01 2.76
N TYR A 96 10.41 -4.89 2.05
CA TYR A 96 10.27 -3.57 2.67
C TYR A 96 9.02 -3.49 3.56
N LEU A 97 7.88 -3.96 3.07
CA LEU A 97 6.61 -3.92 3.80
C LEU A 97 6.61 -4.79 5.06
N TYR A 98 7.43 -5.85 5.13
CA TYR A 98 7.62 -6.57 6.40
C TYR A 98 8.23 -5.67 7.48
N GLY A 99 9.18 -4.80 7.12
CA GLY A 99 9.74 -3.79 8.02
C GLY A 99 8.67 -2.82 8.52
N GLU A 100 7.87 -2.26 7.61
CA GLU A 100 6.78 -1.34 7.95
C GLU A 100 5.73 -2.00 8.86
N LEU A 101 5.36 -3.25 8.59
CA LEU A 101 4.44 -4.02 9.45
C LEU A 101 4.99 -4.19 10.87
N MET A 102 6.30 -4.40 11.01
CA MET A 102 6.95 -4.56 12.30
C MET A 102 7.07 -3.23 13.06
N ILE A 103 7.43 -2.14 12.36
CA ILE A 103 7.54 -0.78 12.91
C ILE A 103 6.19 -0.19 13.30
N SER A 104 5.08 -0.64 12.69
CA SER A 104 3.74 -0.08 12.89
C SER A 104 3.22 -0.07 14.34
N GLU A 105 3.88 -0.78 15.28
CA GLU A 105 3.46 -1.03 16.68
C GLU A 105 2.05 -1.63 16.83
N ASN A 106 1.47 -2.12 15.73
CA ASN A 106 0.13 -2.69 15.71
C ASN A 106 0.20 -4.22 15.74
N ARG A 107 -0.30 -4.81 16.83
CA ARG A 107 -0.27 -6.28 17.03
C ARG A 107 -0.93 -7.07 15.90
N ARG A 108 -1.98 -6.54 15.26
CA ARG A 108 -2.66 -7.23 14.14
C ARG A 108 -1.82 -7.19 12.86
N LEU A 109 -1.15 -6.07 12.59
CA LEU A 109 -0.23 -5.93 11.46
C LEU A 109 0.99 -6.85 11.63
N GLN A 110 1.58 -6.86 12.83
CA GLN A 110 2.69 -7.76 13.14
C GLN A 110 2.28 -9.24 13.10
N ALA A 111 1.05 -9.56 13.51
CA ALA A 111 0.52 -10.92 13.39
C ALA A 111 0.31 -11.34 11.93
N LEU A 112 -0.15 -10.42 11.08
CA LEU A 112 -0.24 -10.63 9.64
C LEU A 112 1.15 -10.95 9.05
N ALA A 113 2.17 -10.14 9.36
CA ALA A 113 3.54 -10.38 8.94
C ALA A 113 4.00 -11.81 9.27
N ARG A 114 3.91 -12.21 10.54
CA ARG A 114 4.29 -13.58 10.97
C ARG A 114 3.50 -14.67 10.25
N SER A 115 2.19 -14.49 10.10
CA SER A 115 1.33 -15.47 9.43
C SER A 115 1.67 -15.63 7.95
N VAL A 116 1.88 -14.53 7.24
CA VAL A 116 2.21 -14.56 5.81
C VAL A 116 3.62 -15.11 5.62
N PHE A 117 4.60 -14.67 6.41
CA PHE A 117 5.97 -15.16 6.32
C PHE A 117 6.04 -16.67 6.49
N ASN A 118 5.38 -17.23 7.51
CA ASN A 118 5.33 -18.68 7.71
C ASN A 118 4.74 -19.44 6.51
N THR A 119 3.84 -18.80 5.76
CA THR A 119 3.24 -19.39 4.55
C THR A 119 4.21 -19.36 3.36
N VAL A 120 4.92 -18.24 3.14
CA VAL A 120 5.76 -18.04 1.93
C VAL A 120 7.22 -18.42 2.13
N ARG A 121 7.68 -18.55 3.38
CA ARG A 121 9.07 -18.87 3.76
C ARG A 121 9.66 -20.05 2.97
N PRO A 122 8.95 -21.17 2.70
CA PRO A 122 9.52 -22.27 1.94
C PRO A 122 9.82 -21.95 0.47
N SER A 123 9.09 -21.00 -0.13
CA SER A 123 9.21 -20.60 -1.53
C SER A 123 10.03 -19.32 -1.76
N MET A 124 10.34 -18.59 -0.68
CA MET A 124 11.05 -17.31 -0.73
C MET A 124 12.54 -17.50 -0.97
N ALA A 125 13.14 -16.64 -1.79
CA ALA A 125 14.57 -16.69 -2.05
C ALA A 125 15.36 -16.49 -0.75
N GLU A 126 16.48 -17.19 -0.60
CA GLU A 126 17.22 -17.25 0.66
C GLU A 126 17.58 -15.87 1.22
N ALA A 127 18.10 -14.97 0.38
CA ALA A 127 18.46 -13.61 0.81
C ALA A 127 17.26 -12.83 1.38
N GLN A 128 16.11 -12.90 0.72
CA GLN A 128 14.88 -12.23 1.16
C GLN A 128 14.35 -12.87 2.44
N ARG A 129 14.39 -14.21 2.52
CA ARG A 129 13.94 -14.98 3.67
C ARG A 129 14.73 -14.61 4.92
N LEU A 130 16.06 -14.54 4.82
CA LEU A 130 16.93 -14.17 5.94
C LEU A 130 16.67 -12.74 6.42
N ALA A 131 16.56 -11.79 5.48
CA ALA A 131 16.26 -10.40 5.82
C ALA A 131 14.91 -10.26 6.55
N VAL A 132 13.87 -10.94 6.07
CA VAL A 132 12.55 -10.91 6.71
C VAL A 132 12.58 -11.63 8.06
N GLU A 133 13.28 -12.77 8.17
CA GLU A 133 13.40 -13.52 9.43
C GLU A 133 14.05 -12.68 10.54
N GLU A 134 15.09 -11.90 10.22
CA GLU A 134 15.75 -10.97 11.15
C GLU A 134 14.78 -9.88 11.66
N MET A 135 13.91 -9.35 10.79
CA MET A 135 12.92 -8.34 11.16
C MET A 135 11.82 -8.89 12.09
N LEU A 136 11.37 -10.13 11.86
CA LEU A 136 10.23 -10.71 12.59
C LEU A 136 10.62 -11.33 13.94
N PHE A 137 11.87 -11.80 14.06
CA PHE A 137 12.37 -12.51 15.23
C PHE A 137 13.72 -11.93 15.66
N PRO A 138 13.77 -10.63 16.06
CA PRO A 138 15.02 -10.02 16.50
C PRO A 138 15.52 -10.71 17.77
N THR A 139 16.80 -11.08 17.76
CA THR A 139 17.53 -11.66 18.89
C THR A 139 17.83 -10.66 19.99
#